data_AF-W4V302-F1
#
_entry.id   AF-W4V302-F1
#
_cell.length_a   1.000
_cell.length_b   1.000
_cell.length_c   1.000
_cell.angle_alpha   90.00
_cell.angle_beta   90.00
_cell.angle_gamma   90.00
#
_symmetry.space_group_name_H-M   'P 1'
#
loop_
_entity.id
_entity.type
_entity.pdbx_description
1 polymer ?
#
loop_
_entity_poly.entity_id
_entity_poly.type
_entity_poly.pdbx_seq_one_letter_code
_entity_poly.pdbx_strand_id
1 'polypeptide(L)'
;MKKGFIFTVAMLMLCSFIFTGCNSGSKSSTAKRAKVIDIPLTQEEYAFGVDKSQPELLEKVNEFISKIKADGTLEKINDKYFGGGEPKAVESAVEDSSKDQLVVATNAAFEPFEYMVGDKYYGIDMEFAELLAEHLGKELVIKNMDFDAVCLSVGQGKADIAMSGLTVKEDRKEYVTFTDTYYNASQKLIVREDDTTFDNCKTAADVEEILSKFSSNTSAGVQLGTTGQFYVEGDEDWGFEGFNVKCIGYKSGSLAVQDMLNGNIDFVVIDEAPAQSIVRAINELN
;
A
#
# COMPACT_ATOMS: atom_id res chain seq x y z
N MET A 1 18.72 -54.82 -9.04
CA MET A 1 19.75 -54.99 -7.99
C MET A 1 20.22 -53.61 -7.56
N LYS A 2 20.27 -53.40 -6.25
CA LYS A 2 20.54 -52.14 -5.54
C LYS A 2 21.91 -51.52 -5.85
N LYS A 3 21.98 -50.18 -5.80
CA LYS A 3 23.06 -49.30 -5.31
C LYS A 3 22.67 -47.88 -5.78
N GLY A 4 22.23 -46.94 -4.95
CA GLY A 4 22.75 -46.51 -3.65
C GLY A 4 23.68 -45.32 -3.87
N PHE A 5 23.12 -44.14 -4.14
CA PHE A 5 23.89 -42.89 -4.31
C PHE A 5 24.04 -42.22 -2.95
N ILE A 6 25.27 -42.17 -2.46
CA ILE A 6 25.64 -41.60 -1.15
C ILE A 6 25.84 -40.10 -1.33
N PHE A 7 25.02 -39.32 -0.63
CA PHE A 7 25.21 -37.89 -0.40
C PHE A 7 26.47 -37.69 0.47
N THR A 8 27.42 -36.89 -0.02
CA THR A 8 28.56 -36.45 0.79
C THR A 8 28.24 -35.08 1.37
N VAL A 9 27.98 -35.06 2.67
CA VAL A 9 27.92 -33.85 3.50
C VAL A 9 29.35 -33.33 3.68
N ALA A 10 29.61 -32.09 3.29
CA ALA A 10 30.82 -31.37 3.64
C ALA A 10 30.48 -30.29 4.67
N MET A 11 30.77 -30.59 5.93
CA MET A 11 30.69 -29.70 7.09
C MET A 11 32.12 -29.49 7.61
N LEU A 12 32.63 -28.27 7.54
CA LEU A 12 33.85 -27.75 8.20
C LEU A 12 33.90 -26.23 7.91
N MET A 13 34.34 -25.32 8.77
CA MET A 13 34.58 -25.23 10.21
C MET A 13 34.79 -23.72 10.48
N LEU A 14 34.46 -23.27 11.69
CA LEU A 14 34.75 -21.94 12.23
C LEU A 14 36.18 -21.44 11.94
N CYS A 15 36.29 -20.19 11.50
CA CYS A 15 37.44 -19.34 11.81
C CYS A 15 36.97 -18.03 12.43
N SER A 16 37.23 -17.92 13.73
CA SER A 16 37.05 -16.75 14.57
C SER A 16 38.08 -15.68 14.19
N PHE A 17 37.62 -14.50 13.75
CA PHE A 17 38.44 -13.29 13.77
C PHE A 17 37.83 -12.29 14.75
N ILE A 18 38.50 -12.15 15.88
CA ILE A 18 38.29 -11.05 16.83
C ILE A 18 39.11 -9.88 16.29
N PHE A 19 38.45 -8.82 15.85
CA PHE A 19 39.06 -7.50 15.73
C PHE A 19 38.38 -6.57 16.72
N THR A 20 39.12 -6.27 17.78
CA THR A 20 38.86 -5.15 18.70
C THR A 20 39.04 -3.83 17.94
N GLY A 21 37.96 -3.07 17.84
CA GLY A 21 37.98 -1.68 17.41
C GLY A 21 36.97 -0.88 18.22
N CYS A 22 37.44 -0.15 19.23
CA CYS A 22 36.67 0.91 19.87
C CYS A 22 36.60 2.09 18.90
N ASN A 23 35.38 2.51 18.54
CA ASN A 23 35.11 3.92 18.24
C ASN A 23 33.72 4.30 18.72
N SER A 24 33.67 5.42 19.42
CA SER A 24 32.54 6.05 20.08
C SER A 24 31.50 6.57 19.09
N GLY A 25 30.25 6.17 19.30
CA GLY A 25 29.06 6.67 18.61
C GLY A 25 27.85 5.88 19.06
N SER A 26 27.21 6.34 20.14
CA SER A 26 25.95 5.81 20.64
C SER A 26 24.85 5.96 19.59
N LYS A 27 24.66 4.96 18.73
CA LYS A 27 23.35 4.67 18.12
C LYS A 27 22.68 3.61 19.00
N SER A 28 21.94 4.11 19.99
CA SER A 28 21.13 3.33 20.91
C SER A 28 19.96 2.67 20.17
N SER A 29 19.66 1.42 20.52
CA SER A 29 18.51 0.58 20.13
C SER A 29 18.00 0.68 18.69
N THR A 30 18.34 -0.29 17.83
CA THR A 30 17.46 -0.65 16.71
C THR A 30 16.18 -1.23 17.32
N ALA A 31 15.18 -0.38 17.56
CA ALA A 31 13.83 -0.83 17.84
C ALA A 31 13.43 -1.78 16.69
N LYS A 32 13.08 -3.02 17.03
CA LYS A 32 12.67 -4.02 16.05
C LYS A 32 11.18 -3.95 15.72
N ARG A 33 10.47 -3.03 16.38
CA ARG A 33 9.01 -2.93 16.38
C ARG A 33 8.61 -1.51 16.02
N ALA A 34 7.46 -1.37 15.39
CA ALA A 34 6.87 -0.10 15.01
C ALA A 34 5.48 0.05 15.66
N LYS A 35 5.00 1.29 15.75
CA LYS A 35 3.63 1.62 16.13
C LYS A 35 3.03 2.62 15.15
N VAL A 36 1.72 2.53 14.97
CA VAL A 36 0.94 3.54 14.26
C VAL A 36 0.52 4.63 15.25
N ILE A 37 0.70 5.89 14.90
CA ILE A 37 0.11 7.00 15.64
C ILE A 37 -1.37 7.04 15.31
N ASP A 38 -2.23 6.78 16.31
CA ASP A 38 -3.66 6.61 16.11
C ASP A 38 -4.42 7.95 15.99
N ILE A 39 -4.00 8.77 15.03
CA ILE A 39 -4.56 10.06 14.70
C ILE A 39 -4.68 10.13 13.17
N PRO A 40 -5.90 10.16 12.62
CA PRO A 40 -6.09 10.39 11.19
C PRO A 40 -5.64 11.81 10.84
N LEU A 41 -4.81 11.94 9.81
CA LEU A 41 -4.25 13.23 9.37
C LEU A 41 -5.04 13.86 8.23
N THR A 42 -5.68 13.02 7.43
CA THR A 42 -6.44 13.43 6.24
C THR A 42 -7.81 12.77 6.24
N GLN A 43 -8.67 13.22 5.34
CA GLN A 43 -9.93 12.55 5.00
C GLN A 43 -9.93 12.34 3.50
N GLU A 44 -9.95 11.08 3.10
CA GLU A 44 -9.78 10.65 1.72
C GLU A 44 -10.88 9.67 1.34
N GLU A 45 -11.22 9.62 0.05
CA GLU A 45 -12.15 8.63 -0.47
C GLU A 45 -11.47 7.85 -1.59
N TYR A 46 -11.61 6.54 -1.58
CA TYR A 46 -11.12 5.66 -2.64
C TYR A 46 -12.20 5.38 -3.67
N ALA A 47 -11.81 5.41 -4.94
CA ALA A 47 -12.63 5.02 -6.08
C ALA A 47 -11.77 4.32 -7.14
N PHE A 48 -12.39 3.54 -8.02
CA PHE A 48 -11.67 2.96 -9.14
C PHE A 48 -11.49 3.98 -10.27
N GLY A 49 -10.39 3.89 -10.99
CA GLY A 49 -10.09 4.78 -12.12
C GLY A 49 -10.33 4.08 -13.45
N VAL A 50 -11.42 4.40 -14.15
CA VAL A 50 -11.76 3.80 -15.44
C VAL A 50 -11.14 4.58 -16.60
N ASP A 51 -10.72 3.90 -17.66
CA ASP A 51 -10.28 4.51 -18.91
C ASP A 51 -11.31 5.51 -19.43
N LYS A 52 -10.88 6.76 -19.65
CA LYS A 52 -11.73 7.88 -20.09
C LYS A 52 -12.40 7.62 -21.44
N SER A 53 -11.83 6.74 -22.26
CA SER A 53 -12.38 6.33 -23.55
C SER A 53 -13.50 5.28 -23.43
N GLN A 54 -13.77 4.76 -22.23
CA GLN A 54 -14.74 3.69 -21.97
C GLN A 54 -15.90 4.13 -21.04
N PRO A 55 -16.75 5.10 -21.46
CA PRO A 55 -17.85 5.59 -20.61
C PRO A 55 -18.91 4.52 -20.29
N GLU A 56 -19.13 3.55 -21.18
CA GLU A 56 -20.03 2.41 -20.91
C GLU A 56 -19.47 1.47 -19.83
N LEU A 57 -18.14 1.33 -19.75
CA LEU A 57 -17.51 0.56 -18.68
C LEU A 57 -17.72 1.28 -17.34
N LEU A 58 -17.51 2.60 -17.30
CA LEU A 58 -17.75 3.40 -16.10
C LEU A 58 -19.18 3.23 -15.55
N GLU A 59 -20.19 3.29 -16.43
CA GLU A 59 -21.59 3.08 -16.04
C GLU A 59 -21.78 1.70 -15.38
N LYS A 60 -21.30 0.63 -16.02
CA LYS A 60 -21.40 -0.74 -15.49
C LYS A 60 -20.64 -0.93 -14.18
N VAL A 61 -19.49 -0.27 -14.02
CA VAL A 61 -18.72 -0.33 -12.77
C VAL A 61 -19.48 0.38 -11.64
N ASN A 62 -20.14 1.51 -11.92
CA ASN A 62 -20.98 2.19 -10.93
C ASN A 62 -22.25 1.39 -10.59
N GLU A 63 -22.86 0.71 -11.57
CA GLU A 63 -23.94 -0.26 -11.32
C GLU A 63 -23.48 -1.40 -10.41
N PHE A 64 -22.28 -1.95 -10.68
CA PHE A 64 -21.66 -2.97 -9.85
C PHE A 64 -21.42 -2.47 -8.41
N ILE A 65 -20.80 -1.30 -8.23
CA ILE A 65 -20.55 -0.70 -6.90
C ILE A 65 -21.87 -0.50 -6.15
N SER A 66 -22.88 0.06 -6.82
CA SER A 66 -24.22 0.24 -6.25
C SER A 66 -24.84 -1.08 -5.81
N LYS A 67 -24.70 -2.13 -6.62
CA LYS A 67 -25.19 -3.48 -6.30
C LYS A 67 -24.50 -4.06 -5.06
N ILE A 68 -23.16 -4.08 -5.01
CA ILE A 68 -22.42 -4.69 -3.89
C ILE A 68 -22.62 -3.91 -2.57
N LYS A 69 -22.91 -2.60 -2.67
CA LYS A 69 -23.35 -1.79 -1.51
C LYS A 69 -24.74 -2.21 -1.04
N ALA A 70 -25.69 -2.34 -1.97
CA ALA A 70 -27.08 -2.62 -1.65
C ALA A 70 -27.32 -4.05 -1.14
N ASP A 71 -26.57 -5.04 -1.63
CA ASP A 71 -26.73 -6.44 -1.26
C ASP A 71 -25.84 -6.90 -0.08
N GLY A 72 -25.02 -6.00 0.46
CA GLY A 72 -24.13 -6.26 1.61
C GLY A 72 -22.82 -6.96 1.25
N THR A 73 -22.54 -7.21 -0.03
CA THR A 73 -21.28 -7.82 -0.46
C THR A 73 -20.06 -6.97 -0.11
N LEU A 74 -20.16 -5.63 -0.25
CA LEU A 74 -19.08 -4.71 0.11
C LEU A 74 -18.75 -4.81 1.60
N GLU A 75 -19.76 -4.76 2.48
CA GLU A 75 -19.59 -4.87 3.93
C GLU A 75 -18.97 -6.23 4.29
N LYS A 76 -19.48 -7.32 3.71
CA LYS A 76 -18.96 -8.67 3.95
C LYS A 76 -17.48 -8.82 3.55
N ILE A 77 -17.07 -8.23 2.43
CA ILE A 77 -15.67 -8.25 2.00
C ILE A 77 -14.83 -7.40 2.95
N ASN A 78 -15.27 -6.19 3.30
CA ASN A 78 -14.56 -5.36 4.27
C ASN A 78 -14.40 -6.07 5.63
N ASP A 79 -15.45 -6.66 6.18
CA ASP A 79 -15.42 -7.40 7.44
C ASP A 79 -14.47 -8.60 7.39
N LYS A 80 -14.35 -9.28 6.24
CA LYS A 80 -13.37 -10.35 6.06
C LYS A 80 -11.95 -9.82 6.29
N TYR A 81 -11.59 -8.70 5.68
CA TYR A 81 -10.22 -8.20 5.73
C TYR A 81 -9.91 -7.39 6.99
N PHE A 82 -10.86 -6.63 7.51
CA PHE A 82 -10.68 -5.82 8.72
C PHE A 82 -11.03 -6.57 10.01
N GLY A 83 -11.94 -7.54 9.95
CA GLY A 83 -12.43 -8.32 11.09
C GLY A 83 -11.72 -9.66 11.32
N GLY A 84 -10.66 -9.97 10.56
CA GLY A 84 -9.88 -11.21 10.73
C GLY A 84 -10.54 -12.46 10.14
N GLY A 85 -11.39 -12.29 9.13
CA GLY A 85 -11.86 -13.39 8.29
C GLY A 85 -10.75 -13.95 7.40
N GLU A 86 -11.01 -15.11 6.78
CA GLU A 86 -10.04 -15.77 5.90
C GLU A 86 -10.00 -15.09 4.52
N PRO A 87 -8.86 -14.50 4.09
CA PRO A 87 -8.71 -13.89 2.77
C PRO A 87 -8.94 -14.87 1.63
N LYS A 88 -9.56 -14.42 0.54
CA LYS A 88 -9.75 -15.23 -0.68
C LYS A 88 -8.64 -14.92 -1.68
N ALA A 89 -8.03 -15.98 -2.23
CA ALA A 89 -7.10 -15.85 -3.34
C ALA A 89 -7.84 -15.56 -4.65
N VAL A 90 -7.30 -14.64 -5.44
CA VAL A 90 -7.78 -14.24 -6.77
C VAL A 90 -6.71 -14.58 -7.80
N GLU A 91 -7.13 -15.20 -8.89
CA GLU A 91 -6.25 -15.63 -9.97
C GLU A 91 -6.37 -14.69 -11.17
N SER A 92 -5.23 -14.43 -11.82
CA SER A 92 -5.19 -13.67 -13.07
C SER A 92 -5.11 -14.62 -14.26
N ALA A 93 -5.92 -14.37 -15.28
CA ALA A 93 -5.72 -14.96 -16.59
C ALA A 93 -4.46 -14.40 -17.25
N VAL A 94 -4.00 -15.08 -18.31
CA VAL A 94 -3.00 -14.56 -19.24
C VAL A 94 -3.69 -13.59 -20.19
N GLU A 95 -3.07 -12.43 -20.42
CA GLU A 95 -3.57 -11.46 -21.38
C GLU A 95 -3.57 -12.02 -22.81
N ASP A 96 -4.71 -11.94 -23.47
CA ASP A 96 -4.97 -12.46 -24.81
C ASP A 96 -5.96 -11.54 -25.53
N SER A 97 -5.46 -10.76 -26.49
CA SER A 97 -6.25 -9.80 -27.26
C SER A 97 -7.34 -10.44 -28.14
N SER A 98 -7.38 -11.77 -28.27
CA SER A 98 -8.44 -12.49 -28.97
C SER A 98 -9.66 -12.81 -28.08
N LYS A 99 -9.54 -12.60 -26.77
CA LYS A 99 -10.59 -12.87 -25.78
C LYS A 99 -11.22 -11.57 -25.28
N ASP A 100 -12.41 -11.71 -24.69
CA ASP A 100 -13.02 -10.62 -23.94
C ASP A 100 -12.52 -10.64 -22.50
N GLN A 101 -11.64 -9.70 -22.19
CA GLN A 101 -10.96 -9.60 -20.90
C GLN A 101 -11.23 -8.23 -20.25
N LEU A 102 -11.20 -8.20 -18.92
CA LEU A 102 -11.09 -7.00 -18.12
C LEU A 102 -9.65 -6.90 -17.62
N VAL A 103 -8.92 -5.89 -18.08
CA VAL A 103 -7.53 -5.66 -17.69
C VAL A 103 -7.47 -4.65 -16.55
N VAL A 104 -7.10 -5.11 -15.36
CA VAL A 104 -6.99 -4.30 -14.14
C VAL A 104 -5.54 -3.91 -13.90
N ALA A 105 -5.26 -2.61 -13.76
CA ALA A 105 -3.98 -2.11 -13.27
C ALA A 105 -4.01 -1.96 -11.74
N THR A 106 -2.97 -2.44 -11.06
CA THR A 106 -2.88 -2.41 -9.59
C THR A 106 -1.43 -2.32 -9.09
N ASN A 107 -1.23 -1.98 -7.83
CA ASN A 107 0.03 -2.14 -7.09
C ASN A 107 -0.18 -3.10 -5.92
N ALA A 108 0.05 -4.40 -6.13
CA ALA A 108 -0.25 -5.45 -5.15
C ALA A 108 0.79 -5.54 -4.02
N ALA A 109 0.99 -4.44 -3.30
CA ALA A 109 1.86 -4.29 -2.13
C ALA A 109 1.21 -3.45 -1.01
N PHE A 110 -0.13 -3.39 -1.00
CA PHE A 110 -0.95 -2.47 -0.21
C PHE A 110 -2.07 -3.22 0.53
N GLU A 111 -1.68 -4.14 1.42
CA GLU A 111 -2.60 -4.85 2.30
C GLU A 111 -3.40 -3.86 3.18
N PRO A 112 -4.73 -3.97 3.33
CA PRO A 112 -5.57 -5.10 2.96
C PRO A 112 -6.31 -4.98 1.61
N PHE A 113 -6.00 -3.98 0.79
CA PHE A 113 -6.74 -3.72 -0.44
C PHE A 113 -6.23 -4.55 -1.62
N GLU A 114 -4.93 -4.58 -1.84
CA GLU A 114 -4.32 -5.36 -2.89
C GLU A 114 -2.92 -5.82 -2.48
N TYR A 115 -2.69 -7.13 -2.47
CA TYR A 115 -1.39 -7.68 -2.12
C TYR A 115 -1.20 -9.06 -2.72
N MET A 116 0.04 -9.51 -2.79
CA MET A 116 0.37 -10.86 -3.23
C MET A 116 0.83 -11.73 -2.05
N VAL A 117 0.41 -13.00 -2.08
CA VAL A 117 1.01 -14.07 -1.28
C VAL A 117 1.46 -15.16 -2.25
N GLY A 118 2.78 -15.30 -2.41
CA GLY A 118 3.34 -16.13 -3.47
C GLY A 118 3.02 -15.54 -4.86
N ASP A 119 2.34 -16.31 -5.70
CA ASP A 119 1.93 -15.95 -7.06
C ASP A 119 0.44 -15.56 -7.17
N LYS A 120 -0.27 -15.50 -6.04
CA LYS A 120 -1.71 -15.21 -6.00
C LYS A 120 -1.98 -13.82 -5.44
N TYR A 121 -3.06 -13.21 -5.92
CA TYR A 121 -3.54 -11.90 -5.48
C TYR A 121 -4.58 -12.05 -4.37
N TYR A 122 -4.60 -11.09 -3.45
CA TYR A 122 -5.51 -11.03 -2.31
C TYR A 122 -5.87 -9.58 -2.04
N GLY A 123 -6.93 -9.38 -1.27
CA GLY A 123 -7.35 -8.07 -0.81
C GLY A 123 -8.72 -7.66 -1.34
N ILE A 124 -9.25 -6.60 -0.73
CA ILE A 124 -10.56 -6.04 -1.02
C ILE A 124 -10.71 -5.71 -2.50
N ASP A 125 -9.75 -4.99 -3.08
CA ASP A 125 -9.77 -4.56 -4.49
C ASP A 125 -9.69 -5.76 -5.43
N MET A 126 -8.94 -6.80 -5.05
CA MET A 126 -8.78 -8.00 -5.88
C MET A 126 -10.06 -8.85 -5.90
N GLU A 127 -10.74 -9.00 -4.75
CA GLU A 127 -12.05 -9.67 -4.72
C GLU A 127 -13.12 -8.87 -5.47
N PHE A 128 -13.08 -7.53 -5.39
CA PHE A 128 -13.94 -6.69 -6.22
C PHE A 128 -13.62 -6.81 -7.71
N ALA A 129 -12.35 -6.94 -8.10
CA ALA A 129 -11.95 -7.12 -9.50
C ALA A 129 -12.50 -8.44 -10.07
N GLU A 130 -12.43 -9.52 -9.31
CA GLU A 130 -13.00 -10.82 -9.69
C GLU A 130 -14.52 -10.75 -9.86
N LEU A 131 -15.23 -10.17 -8.87
CA LEU A 131 -16.69 -10.01 -8.93
C LEU A 131 -17.14 -9.06 -10.05
N LEU A 132 -16.36 -8.03 -10.34
CA LEU A 132 -16.61 -7.12 -11.45
C LEU A 132 -16.43 -7.84 -12.79
N ALA A 133 -15.36 -8.62 -12.95
CA ALA A 133 -15.15 -9.42 -14.16
C ALA A 133 -16.29 -10.42 -14.38
N GLU A 134 -16.76 -11.11 -13.32
CA GLU A 134 -17.95 -11.96 -13.37
C GLU A 134 -19.21 -11.20 -13.77
N HIS A 135 -19.43 -10.01 -13.19
CA HIS A 135 -20.57 -9.15 -13.50
C HIS A 135 -20.59 -8.71 -14.98
N LEU A 136 -19.41 -8.45 -15.55
CA LEU A 136 -19.23 -8.07 -16.94
C LEU A 136 -19.21 -9.27 -17.90
N GLY A 137 -19.08 -10.50 -17.39
CA GLY A 137 -18.92 -11.70 -18.20
C GLY A 137 -17.55 -11.80 -18.90
N LYS A 138 -16.51 -11.21 -18.29
CA LYS A 138 -15.14 -11.12 -18.84
C LYS A 138 -14.16 -11.99 -18.08
N GLU A 139 -13.06 -12.41 -18.73
CA GLU A 139 -11.92 -12.98 -18.00
C GLU A 139 -11.12 -11.86 -17.31
N LEU A 140 -10.75 -12.06 -16.04
CA LEU A 140 -9.94 -11.09 -15.29
C LEU A 140 -8.45 -11.22 -15.64
N VAL A 141 -7.81 -10.11 -15.99
CA VAL A 141 -6.35 -10.00 -16.13
C VAL A 141 -5.85 -8.92 -15.17
N ILE A 142 -4.88 -9.25 -14.32
CA ILE A 142 -4.30 -8.33 -13.33
C ILE A 142 -2.89 -7.95 -13.78
N LYS A 143 -2.65 -6.65 -13.93
CA LYS A 143 -1.35 -6.05 -14.22
C LYS A 143 -0.82 -5.35 -12.96
N ASN A 144 0.05 -6.05 -12.25
CA ASN A 144 0.77 -5.51 -11.10
C ASN A 144 1.94 -4.62 -11.54
N MET A 145 2.01 -3.38 -11.03
CA MET A 145 3.03 -2.38 -11.38
C MET A 145 3.35 -1.47 -10.19
N ASP A 146 4.33 -0.57 -10.36
CA ASP A 146 4.58 0.50 -9.39
C ASP A 146 3.36 1.44 -9.32
N PHE A 147 3.01 1.94 -8.13
CA PHE A 147 1.76 2.70 -7.91
C PHE A 147 1.62 3.95 -8.79
N ASP A 148 2.71 4.69 -8.99
CA ASP A 148 2.77 5.87 -9.85
C ASP A 148 2.50 5.57 -11.34
N ALA A 149 2.59 4.31 -11.77
CA ALA A 149 2.27 3.88 -13.12
C ALA A 149 0.80 3.46 -13.31
N VAL A 150 0.02 3.26 -12.24
CA VAL A 150 -1.33 2.67 -12.30
C VAL A 150 -2.29 3.52 -13.14
N CYS A 151 -2.49 4.78 -12.77
CA CYS A 151 -3.38 5.69 -13.53
C CYS A 151 -2.85 5.93 -14.94
N LEU A 152 -1.54 6.12 -15.09
CA LEU A 152 -0.91 6.34 -16.39
C LEU A 152 -1.13 5.16 -17.34
N SER A 153 -1.06 3.92 -16.85
CA SER A 153 -1.31 2.72 -17.65
C SER A 153 -2.74 2.71 -18.19
N VAL A 154 -3.73 3.12 -17.38
CA VAL A 154 -5.12 3.25 -17.81
C VAL A 154 -5.27 4.38 -18.84
N GLY A 155 -4.71 5.57 -18.58
CA GLY A 155 -4.77 6.69 -19.53
C GLY A 155 -4.08 6.43 -20.87
N GLN A 156 -3.16 5.45 -20.92
CA GLN A 156 -2.51 4.98 -22.16
C GLN A 156 -3.26 3.84 -22.86
N GLY A 157 -4.41 3.41 -22.34
CA GLY A 157 -5.18 2.29 -22.88
C GLY A 157 -4.51 0.92 -22.71
N LYS A 158 -3.56 0.78 -21.77
CA LYS A 158 -2.89 -0.50 -21.47
C LYS A 158 -3.66 -1.34 -20.46
N ALA A 159 -4.60 -0.73 -19.74
CA ALA A 159 -5.52 -1.37 -18.80
C ALA A 159 -6.87 -0.63 -18.87
N ASP A 160 -7.95 -1.32 -18.57
CA ASP A 160 -9.31 -0.78 -18.62
C ASP A 160 -9.66 0.01 -17.35
N ILE A 161 -9.14 -0.45 -16.21
CA ILE A 161 -9.50 0.08 -14.90
C ILE A 161 -8.31 -0.02 -13.92
N ALA A 162 -8.16 1.00 -13.09
CA ALA A 162 -7.26 1.04 -11.95
C ALA A 162 -8.02 0.65 -10.68
N MET A 163 -7.54 -0.40 -10.00
CA MET A 163 -8.06 -0.87 -8.70
C MET A 163 -6.87 -1.07 -7.77
N SER A 164 -6.57 -0.04 -6.98
CA SER A 164 -5.37 -0.02 -6.13
C SER A 164 -5.53 0.96 -4.95
N GLY A 165 -6.60 0.88 -4.18
CA GLY A 165 -6.83 1.78 -3.04
C GLY A 165 -6.71 3.27 -3.42
N LEU A 166 -7.27 3.63 -4.57
CA LEU A 166 -6.90 4.88 -5.25
C LEU A 166 -7.71 6.06 -4.71
N THR A 167 -7.07 6.96 -3.95
CA THR A 167 -7.67 8.25 -3.56
C THR A 167 -8.15 9.06 -4.77
N VAL A 168 -9.38 9.59 -4.68
CA VAL A 168 -9.91 10.56 -5.66
C VAL A 168 -9.09 11.85 -5.58
N LYS A 169 -8.35 12.19 -6.65
CA LYS A 169 -7.57 13.44 -6.78
C LYS A 169 -7.77 14.06 -8.15
N GLU A 170 -7.73 15.39 -8.25
CA GLU A 170 -7.88 16.12 -9.52
C GLU A 170 -6.82 15.74 -10.56
N ASP A 171 -5.54 15.68 -10.21
CA ASP A 171 -4.47 15.27 -11.15
C ASP A 171 -4.69 13.88 -11.75
N ARG A 172 -5.24 12.95 -10.96
CA ARG A 172 -5.53 11.59 -11.45
C ARG A 172 -6.64 11.60 -12.50
N LYS A 173 -7.55 12.59 -12.48
CA LYS A 173 -8.58 12.76 -13.51
C LYS A 173 -8.02 13.12 -14.88
N GLU A 174 -6.75 13.51 -15.00
CA GLU A 174 -6.09 13.62 -16.31
C GLU A 174 -6.07 12.26 -17.03
N TYR A 175 -5.83 11.18 -16.28
CA TYR A 175 -5.64 9.84 -16.83
C TYR A 175 -6.90 8.97 -16.79
N VAL A 176 -7.74 9.14 -15.77
CA VAL A 176 -8.91 8.28 -15.54
C VAL A 176 -10.20 9.08 -15.34
N THR A 177 -11.34 8.39 -15.41
CA THR A 177 -12.60 8.87 -14.84
C THR A 177 -12.90 8.02 -13.60
N PHE A 178 -13.11 8.67 -12.46
CA PHE A 178 -13.40 7.97 -11.21
C PHE A 178 -14.82 7.44 -11.17
N THR A 179 -14.97 6.26 -10.57
CA THR A 179 -16.26 5.68 -10.17
C THR A 179 -16.84 6.37 -8.95
N ASP A 180 -18.01 5.92 -8.50
CA ASP A 180 -18.47 6.14 -7.13
C ASP A 180 -17.44 5.60 -6.12
N THR A 181 -17.34 6.26 -4.97
CA THR A 181 -16.38 5.90 -3.91
C THR A 181 -16.82 4.64 -3.18
N TYR A 182 -15.88 3.81 -2.72
CA TYR A 182 -16.19 2.53 -2.03
C TYR A 182 -15.56 2.41 -0.64
N TYR A 183 -14.64 3.31 -0.28
CA TYR A 183 -13.95 3.29 1.00
C TYR A 183 -13.51 4.70 1.42
N ASN A 184 -13.53 4.97 2.73
CA ASN A 184 -13.01 6.20 3.32
C ASN A 184 -11.65 5.91 3.97
N ALA A 185 -10.63 6.67 3.60
CA ALA A 185 -9.26 6.49 4.06
C ALA A 185 -8.74 7.75 4.79
N SER A 186 -7.59 7.60 5.44
CA SER A 186 -6.84 8.68 6.05
C SER A 186 -5.35 8.33 6.05
N GLN A 187 -4.46 9.31 5.95
CA GLN A 187 -3.04 9.11 6.22
C GLN A 187 -2.80 8.98 7.73
N LYS A 188 -1.82 8.14 8.10
CA LYS A 188 -1.29 8.03 9.46
C LYS A 188 0.24 8.04 9.46
N LEU A 189 0.80 8.36 10.63
CA LEU A 189 2.22 8.18 10.90
C LEU A 189 2.49 6.77 11.42
N ILE A 190 3.58 6.18 10.95
CA ILE A 190 4.23 5.04 11.59
C ILE A 190 5.56 5.53 12.14
N VAL A 191 5.83 5.18 13.39
CA VAL A 191 7.09 5.47 14.08
C VAL A 191 7.63 4.20 14.71
N ARG A 192 8.89 4.24 15.18
CA ARG A 192 9.43 3.16 16.02
C ARG A 192 8.62 3.05 17.32
N GLU A 193 8.50 1.83 17.85
CA GLU A 193 7.73 1.58 19.08
C GLU A 193 8.19 2.44 20.28
N ASP A 194 9.50 2.66 20.39
CA ASP A 194 10.13 3.44 21.46
C ASP A 194 10.10 4.96 21.23
N ASP A 195 9.56 5.43 20.11
CA ASP A 195 9.43 6.85 19.82
C ASP A 195 8.23 7.45 20.58
N THR A 196 8.51 8.31 21.57
CA THR A 196 7.48 8.96 22.39
C THR A 196 7.11 10.36 21.90
N THR A 197 7.60 10.79 20.73
CA THR A 197 7.44 12.17 20.23
C THR A 197 5.98 12.58 20.12
N PHE A 198 5.11 11.66 19.70
CA PHE A 198 3.70 11.92 19.38
C PHE A 198 2.72 11.45 20.47
N ASP A 199 3.20 10.93 21.61
CA ASP A 199 2.35 10.28 22.62
C ASP A 199 1.30 11.21 23.26
N ASN A 200 1.52 12.53 23.21
CA ASN A 200 0.60 13.53 23.76
C ASN A 200 -0.34 14.14 22.70
N CYS A 201 -0.19 13.79 21.43
CA CYS A 201 -1.06 14.29 20.36
C CYS A 201 -2.48 13.71 20.52
N LYS A 202 -3.49 14.50 20.18
CA LYS A 202 -4.90 14.08 20.19
C LYS A 202 -5.61 14.40 18.87
N THR A 203 -5.04 15.30 18.09
CA THR A 203 -5.60 15.82 16.85
C THR A 203 -4.53 15.86 15.77
N ALA A 204 -4.94 15.93 14.50
CA ALA A 204 -4.02 16.12 13.38
C ALA A 204 -3.16 17.38 13.58
N ALA A 205 -3.76 18.47 14.05
CA ALA A 205 -3.07 19.73 14.34
C ALA A 205 -1.92 19.56 15.37
N ASP A 206 -2.09 18.71 16.39
CA ASP A 206 -1.02 18.44 17.36
C ASP A 206 0.17 17.72 16.69
N VAL A 207 -0.11 16.81 15.75
CA VAL A 207 0.92 16.10 14.98
C VAL A 207 1.62 17.08 14.05
N GLU A 208 0.88 17.91 13.32
CA GLU A 208 1.39 18.93 12.40
C GLU A 208 2.24 19.99 13.12
N GLU A 209 1.87 20.39 14.34
CA GLU A 209 2.67 21.30 15.17
C GLU A 209 4.04 20.69 15.50
N ILE A 210 4.14 19.37 15.66
CA ILE A 210 5.41 18.68 15.86
C ILE A 210 6.18 18.59 14.53
N LEU A 211 5.52 18.13 13.46
CA LEU A 211 6.14 17.97 12.15
C LEU A 211 6.72 19.29 11.61
N SER A 212 6.01 20.41 11.81
CA SER A 212 6.47 21.75 11.41
C SER A 212 7.72 22.24 12.15
N LYS A 213 8.04 21.66 13.31
CA LYS A 213 9.28 21.96 14.07
C LYS A 213 10.46 21.12 13.61
N PHE A 214 10.24 20.10 12.78
CA PHE A 214 11.32 19.33 12.19
C PHE A 214 12.10 20.16 11.15
N SER A 215 13.24 19.61 10.76
CA SER A 215 14.13 20.21 9.76
C SER A 215 14.55 19.14 8.76
N SER A 216 15.26 19.55 7.70
CA SER A 216 15.75 18.63 6.65
C SER A 216 16.72 17.54 7.15
N ASN A 217 17.09 17.56 8.44
CA ASN A 217 17.80 16.47 9.11
C ASN A 217 16.89 15.31 9.52
N THR A 218 15.58 15.55 9.66
CA THR A 218 14.57 14.53 9.86
C THR A 218 14.09 14.03 8.51
N SER A 219 13.83 12.73 8.39
CA SER A 219 13.48 12.06 7.16
C SER A 219 12.17 11.28 7.27
N ALA A 220 11.32 11.46 6.27
CA ALA A 220 10.01 10.83 6.16
C ALA A 220 10.01 9.84 5.00
N GLY A 221 9.65 8.58 5.26
CA GLY A 221 9.43 7.58 4.24
C GLY A 221 7.99 7.63 3.72
N VAL A 222 7.83 7.53 2.41
CA VAL A 222 6.51 7.54 1.75
C VAL A 222 6.49 6.55 0.60
N GLN A 223 5.31 6.07 0.23
CA GLN A 223 5.14 5.35 -1.03
C GLN A 223 5.05 6.35 -2.19
N LEU A 224 5.77 6.09 -3.29
CA LEU A 224 5.81 7.01 -4.43
C LEU A 224 4.43 7.15 -5.09
N GLY A 225 4.04 8.41 -5.36
CA GLY A 225 2.80 8.78 -6.06
C GLY A 225 1.55 8.81 -5.17
N THR A 226 1.67 8.55 -3.87
CA THR A 226 0.53 8.52 -2.93
C THR A 226 0.26 9.86 -2.28
N THR A 227 -0.93 10.02 -1.70
CA THR A 227 -1.30 11.18 -0.89
C THR A 227 -0.43 11.33 0.35
N GLY A 228 0.15 10.25 0.89
CA GLY A 228 1.18 10.31 1.93
C GLY A 228 2.45 11.06 1.49
N GLN A 229 2.91 10.88 0.25
CA GLN A 229 4.01 11.68 -0.32
C GLN A 229 3.62 13.15 -0.38
N PHE A 230 2.44 13.45 -0.92
CA PHE A 230 1.93 14.81 -1.09
C PHE A 230 1.68 15.53 0.23
N TYR A 231 1.24 14.80 1.27
CA TYR A 231 1.12 15.34 2.62
C TYR A 231 2.47 15.81 3.18
N VAL A 232 3.54 15.08 2.87
CA VAL A 232 4.90 15.43 3.31
C VAL A 232 5.51 16.56 2.47
N GLU A 233 5.39 16.49 1.15
CA GLU A 233 6.02 17.44 0.22
C GLU A 233 5.22 18.74 0.02
N GLY A 234 3.92 18.70 0.30
CA GLY A 234 2.97 19.76 0.00
C GLY A 234 2.21 19.51 -1.30
N ASP A 235 0.95 19.94 -1.33
CA ASP A 235 0.03 19.84 -2.46
C ASP A 235 -1.08 20.88 -2.29
N GLU A 236 -1.14 21.84 -3.22
CA GLU A 236 -2.06 22.98 -3.13
C GLU A 236 -3.53 22.56 -3.26
N ASP A 237 -3.84 21.53 -4.05
CA ASP A 237 -5.22 21.06 -4.25
C ASP A 237 -5.81 20.50 -2.96
N TRP A 238 -4.97 19.83 -2.17
CA TRP A 238 -5.32 19.29 -0.87
C TRP A 238 -5.14 20.30 0.28
N GLY A 239 -4.53 21.45 0.02
CA GLY A 239 -4.17 22.42 1.05
C GLY A 239 -3.05 21.94 1.97
N PHE A 240 -2.21 21.00 1.51
CA PHE A 240 -1.05 20.53 2.26
C PHE A 240 0.09 21.53 2.05
N GLU A 241 0.51 22.21 3.13
CA GLU A 241 1.66 23.11 3.08
C GLU A 241 3.00 22.35 2.94
N GLY A 242 3.01 21.05 3.28
CA GLY A 242 4.20 20.23 3.38
C GLY A 242 5.01 20.54 4.63
N PHE A 243 6.07 19.76 4.85
CA PHE A 243 6.96 19.92 6.01
C PHE A 243 8.42 20.03 5.57
N ASN A 244 9.22 20.76 6.35
CA ASN A 244 10.66 20.85 6.11
C ASN A 244 11.38 19.58 6.59
N VAL A 245 11.08 18.43 5.98
CA VAL A 245 11.72 17.14 6.23
C VAL A 245 12.27 16.58 4.91
N LYS A 246 13.23 15.66 5.00
CA LYS A 246 13.73 14.94 3.81
C LYS A 246 12.75 13.83 3.44
N CYS A 247 11.94 14.05 2.41
CA CYS A 247 11.06 13.03 1.84
C CYS A 247 11.86 11.95 1.10
N ILE A 248 11.66 10.68 1.46
CA ILE A 248 12.29 9.51 0.84
C ILE A 248 11.19 8.61 0.27
N GLY A 249 11.18 8.45 -1.05
CA GLY A 249 10.20 7.61 -1.74
C GLY A 249 10.59 6.15 -1.82
N TYR A 250 9.60 5.27 -1.63
CA TYR A 250 9.71 3.81 -1.72
C TYR A 250 8.65 3.24 -2.66
N LYS A 251 8.91 2.03 -3.17
CA LYS A 251 7.94 1.28 -3.99
C LYS A 251 6.76 0.72 -3.20
N SER A 252 6.89 0.59 -1.88
CA SER A 252 5.83 0.15 -0.98
C SER A 252 6.05 0.66 0.43
N GLY A 253 4.97 0.80 1.20
CA GLY A 253 5.04 1.17 2.62
C GLY A 253 5.89 0.21 3.46
N SER A 254 5.81 -1.10 3.20
CA SER A 254 6.60 -2.10 3.93
C SER A 254 8.10 -1.87 3.81
N LEU A 255 8.59 -1.46 2.63
CA LEU A 255 10.00 -1.11 2.43
C LEU A 255 10.39 0.14 3.23
N ALA A 256 9.52 1.16 3.26
CA ALA A 256 9.74 2.36 4.05
C ALA A 256 9.83 2.03 5.56
N VAL A 257 8.90 1.21 6.08
CA VAL A 257 8.92 0.83 7.51
C VAL A 257 10.14 -0.02 7.85
N GLN A 258 10.55 -0.94 6.97
CA GLN A 258 11.81 -1.69 7.16
C GLN A 258 13.02 -0.76 7.23
N ASP A 259 13.10 0.25 6.38
CA ASP A 259 14.21 1.21 6.38
C ASP A 259 14.20 2.11 7.63
N MET A 260 13.02 2.47 8.12
CA MET A 260 12.84 3.16 9.40
C MET A 260 13.37 2.33 10.58
N LEU A 261 13.05 1.03 10.63
CA LEU A 261 13.51 0.12 11.68
C LEU A 261 15.02 -0.13 11.62
N ASN A 262 15.62 -0.03 10.43
CA ASN A 262 17.07 -0.05 10.26
C ASN A 262 17.75 1.26 10.71
N GLY A 263 16.97 2.29 11.06
CA GLY A 263 17.45 3.58 11.53
C GLY A 263 17.99 4.48 10.42
N ASN A 264 17.54 4.26 9.18
CA ASN A 264 17.91 5.08 8.02
C ASN A 264 16.94 6.23 7.77
N ILE A 265 15.69 6.09 8.21
CA ILE A 265 14.68 7.16 8.24
C ILE A 265 13.98 7.27 9.60
N ASP A 266 13.27 8.37 9.85
CA ASP A 266 12.73 8.69 11.17
C ASP A 266 11.28 8.22 11.36
N PHE A 267 10.42 8.47 10.37
CA PHE A 267 9.01 8.06 10.38
C PHE A 267 8.51 7.74 8.97
N VAL A 268 7.35 7.10 8.88
CA VAL A 268 6.67 6.81 7.60
C VAL A 268 5.29 7.43 7.60
N VAL A 269 4.85 7.98 6.47
CA VAL A 269 3.47 8.41 6.24
C VAL A 269 2.84 7.49 5.20
N ILE A 270 1.73 6.86 5.58
CA ILE A 270 0.95 5.97 4.72
C ILE A 270 -0.49 5.86 5.24
N ASP A 271 -1.39 5.43 4.36
CA ASP A 271 -2.80 5.19 4.63
C ASP A 271 -3.04 4.29 5.85
N GLU A 272 -4.10 4.59 6.59
CA GLU A 272 -4.43 4.02 7.89
C GLU A 272 -4.50 2.49 7.89
N ALA A 273 -5.26 1.90 6.98
CA ALA A 273 -5.45 0.46 6.92
C ALA A 273 -4.16 -0.30 6.56
N PRO A 274 -3.37 0.16 5.56
CA PRO A 274 -2.03 -0.34 5.31
C PRO A 274 -1.06 -0.12 6.45
N ALA A 275 -1.08 1.03 7.12
CA ALA A 275 -0.23 1.29 8.28
C ALA A 275 -0.43 0.21 9.37
N GLN A 276 -1.69 -0.09 9.69
CA GLN A 276 -2.03 -1.12 10.66
C GLN A 276 -1.58 -2.51 10.21
N SER A 277 -1.79 -2.85 8.94
CA SER A 277 -1.42 -4.17 8.39
C SER A 277 0.10 -4.37 8.39
N ILE A 278 0.85 -3.38 7.92
CA ILE A 278 2.32 -3.39 7.89
C ILE A 278 2.89 -3.51 9.31
N VAL A 279 2.43 -2.68 10.24
CA VAL A 279 2.91 -2.69 11.63
C VAL A 279 2.60 -4.02 12.31
N ARG A 280 1.38 -4.57 12.14
CA ARG A 280 1.02 -5.88 12.67
C ARG A 280 1.94 -6.98 12.14
N ALA A 281 2.11 -7.09 10.82
CA ALA A 281 2.94 -8.12 10.21
C ALA A 281 4.41 -8.03 10.66
N ILE A 282 4.97 -6.82 10.70
CA ILE A 282 6.34 -6.58 11.16
C ILE A 282 6.51 -6.96 12.64
N ASN A 283 5.53 -6.63 13.48
CA ASN A 283 5.58 -6.90 14.91
C ASN A 283 5.32 -8.38 15.27
N GLU A 284 4.70 -9.15 14.38
CA GLU A 284 4.56 -10.61 14.53
C GLU A 284 5.86 -11.35 14.20
N LEU A 285 6.71 -10.77 13.35
CA LEU A 285 8.01 -11.34 12.97
C LEU A 285 9.13 -11.06 13.99
N ASN A 286 8.93 -10.13 14.94
CA ASN A 286 9.95 -9.61 15.87
C ASN A 286 9.56 -9.73 17.35
#